data_AF-A0A946XVA2-F1
#
_entry.id   AF-A0A946XVA2-F1
#
_cell.length_a   1.000
_cell.length_b   1.000
_cell.length_c   1.000
_cell.angle_alpha   90.00
_cell.angle_beta   90.00
_cell.angle_gamma   90.00
#
_symmetry.space_group_name_H-M   'P 1'
#
loop_
_entity.id
_entity.type
_entity.pdbx_description
1 polymer ?
#
loop_
_entity_poly.entity_id
_entity_poly.type
_entity_poly.pdbx_seq_one_letter_code
_entity_poly.pdbx_strand_id
1 'polypeptide(L)'
;MSDIGIFKFGRNKVLWRLTPKNYIDTFRLLNYGGKFSVDWGDGTIIEYAANIGGAVVPTGIITITSDDDNLTRITVGRGVGENRAINAEVVYCGSMTSFEDSFRDQELTSFSINDTSGITNWDYAFENITELTSFPSNLDTSGGTSFDYAFARCTAITDFPAIDISSTTTLKNAWRNCSSLTSFPLIDTSAVTDFSGAWSDCGLTSFPLLDTGAGTNFSGAWRNCASLSSFPALDFSSGQIFSFAWKECAGLTSFPSSCGFTSATTMGGAFSESGLAS
;
A
#
# COMPACT_ATOMS: atom_id res chain seq x y z
N MET A 1 -6.54 -37.19 37.99
CA MET A 1 -6.31 -35.76 38.20
C MET A 1 -5.00 -35.43 37.49
N SER A 2 -5.11 -35.15 36.20
CA SER A 2 -3.98 -34.76 35.35
C SER A 2 -4.13 -33.29 35.06
N ASP A 3 -3.15 -32.51 35.50
CA ASP A 3 -3.04 -31.06 35.32
C ASP A 3 -3.27 -30.68 33.85
N ILE A 4 -4.38 -29.99 33.60
CA ILE A 4 -4.53 -29.14 32.41
C ILE A 4 -3.69 -27.90 32.73
N GLY A 5 -2.56 -27.79 32.03
CA GLY A 5 -1.70 -26.63 32.09
C GLY A 5 -2.48 -25.37 31.75
N ILE A 6 -2.86 -24.63 32.79
CA ILE A 6 -3.28 -23.23 32.68
C ILE A 6 -2.01 -22.47 32.29
N PHE A 7 -1.83 -22.25 30.99
CA PHE A 7 -0.87 -21.27 30.50
C PHE A 7 -1.26 -19.91 31.10
N LYS A 8 -0.41 -19.43 32.01
CA LYS A 8 -0.51 -18.09 32.57
C LYS A 8 -0.33 -17.08 31.43
N PHE A 9 -1.39 -16.31 31.16
CA PHE A 9 -1.38 -15.16 30.27
C PHE A 9 -0.28 -14.17 30.65
N GLY A 10 0.79 -14.13 29.86
CA GLY A 10 1.74 -13.03 29.82
C GLY A 10 1.31 -12.01 28.76
N ARG A 11 0.30 -11.18 29.06
CA ARG A 11 -0.14 -10.02 28.24
C ARG A 11 -0.16 -10.25 26.71
N ASN A 12 -1.13 -11.00 26.21
CA ASN A 12 -1.48 -11.02 24.78
C ASN A 12 -1.84 -9.60 24.34
N LYS A 13 -0.91 -8.91 23.66
CA LYS A 13 -1.15 -7.57 23.14
C LYS A 13 -2.12 -7.66 21.97
N VAL A 14 -3.14 -6.82 21.96
CA VAL A 14 -4.01 -6.68 20.79
C VAL A 14 -3.18 -6.08 19.67
N LEU A 15 -3.07 -6.83 18.58
CA LEU A 15 -2.45 -6.36 17.36
C LEU A 15 -3.51 -5.66 16.52
N TRP A 16 -4.53 -6.38 16.07
CA TRP A 16 -5.55 -5.88 15.14
C TRP A 16 -6.96 -6.14 15.65
N ARG A 17 -7.89 -5.26 15.26
CA ARG A 17 -9.32 -5.53 15.27
C ARG A 17 -9.88 -5.37 13.87
N LEU A 18 -10.64 -6.36 13.40
CA LEU A 18 -11.20 -6.37 12.06
C LEU A 18 -12.71 -6.50 12.15
N THR A 19 -13.43 -5.70 11.36
CA THR A 19 -14.87 -5.85 11.18
C THR A 19 -15.13 -6.62 9.88
N PRO A 20 -15.73 -7.82 9.95
CA PRO A 20 -16.16 -8.57 8.77
C PRO A 20 -17.28 -7.87 8.02
N LYS A 21 -17.34 -8.02 6.69
CA LYS A 21 -18.44 -7.51 5.86
C LYS A 21 -19.78 -8.14 6.22
N ASN A 22 -19.76 -9.44 6.55
CA ASN A 22 -20.94 -10.19 6.94
C ASN A 22 -20.59 -11.23 8.03
N TYR A 23 -21.58 -11.97 8.51
CA TYR A 23 -21.40 -13.00 9.55
C TYR A 23 -21.91 -14.37 9.09
N ILE A 24 -21.84 -14.62 7.77
CA ILE A 24 -22.31 -15.86 7.14
C ILE A 24 -21.23 -16.54 6.32
N ASP A 25 -20.30 -15.76 5.77
CA ASP A 25 -19.17 -16.25 5.00
C ASP A 25 -17.93 -16.42 5.88
N THR A 26 -17.11 -17.40 5.51
CA THR A 26 -15.85 -17.69 6.20
C THR A 26 -14.86 -16.53 6.06
N PHE A 27 -14.34 -16.06 7.19
CA PHE A 27 -13.24 -15.10 7.26
C PHE A 27 -11.94 -15.86 7.49
N ARG A 28 -10.90 -15.57 6.71
CA ARG A 28 -9.60 -16.24 6.82
C ARG A 28 -8.52 -15.27 7.27
N LEU A 29 -7.63 -15.76 8.12
CA LEU A 29 -6.40 -15.10 8.54
C LEU A 29 -5.24 -16.07 8.37
N LEU A 30 -4.08 -15.56 7.96
CA LEU A 30 -2.82 -16.31 7.92
C LEU A 30 -1.76 -15.56 8.72
N ASN A 31 -0.91 -16.29 9.44
CA ASN A 31 0.20 -15.75 10.21
C ASN A 31 1.52 -16.33 9.69
N TYR A 32 2.60 -15.56 9.75
CA TYR A 32 3.92 -15.96 9.27
C TYR A 32 4.98 -15.81 10.36
N GLY A 33 5.91 -16.76 10.43
CA GLY A 33 7.04 -16.74 11.36
C GLY A 33 6.71 -17.14 12.81
N GLY A 34 5.62 -16.60 13.37
CA GLY A 34 5.25 -16.78 14.78
C GLY A 34 3.77 -17.10 14.99
N LYS A 35 3.41 -17.51 16.19
CA LYS A 35 2.02 -17.79 16.59
C LYS A 35 1.20 -16.52 16.72
N PHE A 36 -0.11 -16.68 16.66
CA PHE A 36 -1.07 -15.66 17.09
C PHE A 36 -2.30 -16.32 17.73
N SER A 37 -3.11 -15.53 18.42
CA SER A 37 -4.38 -15.95 18.97
C SER A 37 -5.49 -15.05 18.44
N VAL A 38 -6.62 -15.65 18.06
CA VAL A 38 -7.75 -14.95 17.45
C VAL A 38 -9.01 -15.21 18.25
N ASP A 39 -9.72 -14.15 18.62
CA ASP A 39 -11.12 -14.18 19.01
C ASP A 39 -11.95 -13.82 17.78
N TRP A 40 -12.84 -14.72 17.35
CA TRP A 40 -13.66 -14.57 16.15
C TRP A 40 -14.98 -13.81 16.41
N GLY A 41 -15.12 -13.24 17.62
CA GLY A 41 -16.21 -12.35 18.02
C GLY A 41 -17.15 -12.92 19.08
N ASP A 42 -16.92 -14.14 19.57
CA ASP A 42 -17.72 -14.79 20.61
C ASP A 42 -17.07 -14.73 22.00
N GLY A 43 -15.84 -14.20 22.11
CA GLY A 43 -15.05 -14.17 23.34
C GLY A 43 -14.18 -15.41 23.54
N THR A 44 -14.26 -16.41 22.65
CA THR A 44 -13.41 -17.61 22.69
C THR A 44 -12.11 -17.35 21.93
N ILE A 45 -10.98 -17.48 22.61
CA ILE A 45 -9.66 -17.31 22.00
C ILE A 45 -9.18 -18.65 21.43
N ILE A 46 -8.84 -18.67 20.14
CA ILE A 46 -8.23 -19.80 19.46
C ILE A 46 -6.77 -19.46 19.13
N GLU A 47 -5.85 -20.33 19.53
CA GLU A 47 -4.43 -20.19 19.21
C GLU A 47 -4.09 -20.92 17.90
N TYR A 48 -3.25 -20.30 17.08
CA TYR A 48 -2.72 -20.90 15.87
C TYR A 48 -1.20 -20.87 15.88
N ALA A 49 -0.61 -22.00 15.52
CA ALA A 49 0.83 -22.11 15.31
C ALA A 49 1.29 -21.26 14.10
N ALA A 50 2.59 -21.01 14.00
CA ALA A 50 3.20 -20.29 12.89
C ALA A 50 2.83 -20.92 11.52
N ASN A 51 2.52 -20.09 10.54
CA ASN A 51 2.26 -20.49 9.15
C ASN A 51 1.01 -21.38 8.93
N ILE A 52 0.01 -21.28 9.80
CA ILE A 52 -1.23 -22.06 9.70
C ILE A 52 -2.43 -21.15 9.39
N GLY A 53 -2.67 -20.16 10.25
CA GLY A 53 -3.86 -19.31 10.16
C GLY A 53 -5.17 -20.01 10.52
N GLY A 54 -6.26 -19.24 10.51
CA GLY A 54 -7.60 -19.73 10.82
C GLY A 54 -8.61 -19.32 9.78
N ALA A 55 -9.65 -20.14 9.59
CA ALA A 55 -10.77 -19.86 8.70
C ALA A 55 -12.07 -20.21 9.41
N VAL A 56 -12.83 -19.20 9.81
CA VAL A 56 -14.03 -19.33 10.65
C VAL A 56 -15.10 -18.36 10.17
N VAL A 57 -16.38 -18.72 10.27
CA VAL A 57 -17.48 -17.75 10.12
C VAL A 57 -17.52 -16.91 11.39
N PRO A 58 -17.15 -15.62 11.35
CA PRO A 58 -17.06 -14.79 12.54
C PRO A 58 -18.46 -14.52 13.11
N THR A 59 -18.53 -14.27 14.41
CA THR A 59 -19.77 -13.94 15.13
C THR A 59 -19.79 -12.48 15.62
N GLY A 60 -18.70 -11.76 15.41
CA GLY A 60 -18.53 -10.37 15.84
C GLY A 60 -17.23 -9.77 15.32
N ILE A 61 -16.70 -8.77 16.04
CA ILE A 61 -15.40 -8.16 15.73
C ILE A 61 -14.30 -9.20 15.96
N ILE A 62 -13.45 -9.39 14.95
CA ILE A 62 -12.32 -10.30 15.06
C ILE A 62 -11.19 -9.57 15.76
N THR A 63 -10.69 -10.12 16.87
CA THR A 63 -9.56 -9.56 17.62
C THR A 63 -8.35 -10.48 17.50
N ILE A 64 -7.25 -9.95 16.99
CA ILE A 64 -6.00 -10.69 16.83
C ILE A 64 -5.01 -10.22 17.89
N THR A 65 -4.39 -11.17 18.58
CA THR A 65 -3.39 -10.92 19.62
C THR A 65 -2.15 -11.78 19.39
N SER A 66 -0.98 -11.28 19.79
CA SER A 66 0.21 -12.11 19.91
C SER A 66 1.21 -11.51 20.90
N ASP A 67 2.01 -12.39 21.49
CA ASP A 67 3.20 -12.11 22.28
C ASP A 67 4.46 -12.76 21.68
N ASP A 68 4.36 -13.35 20.49
CA ASP A 68 5.46 -14.04 19.83
C ASP A 68 6.32 -13.09 19.02
N ASP A 69 7.57 -12.92 19.44
CA ASP A 69 8.55 -12.08 18.76
C ASP A 69 8.94 -12.60 17.37
N ASN A 70 8.55 -13.83 17.01
CA ASN A 70 8.78 -14.38 15.67
C ASN A 70 7.64 -14.07 14.69
N LEU A 71 6.53 -13.46 15.13
CA LEU A 71 5.42 -13.11 14.23
C LEU A 71 5.84 -11.98 13.30
N THR A 72 6.13 -12.31 12.05
CA THR A 72 6.67 -11.35 11.08
C THR A 72 5.62 -10.67 10.23
N ARG A 73 4.45 -11.30 10.06
CA ARG A 73 3.36 -10.82 9.21
C ARG A 73 2.04 -11.53 9.51
N ILE A 74 0.93 -10.82 9.31
CA ILE A 74 -0.43 -11.38 9.23
C ILE A 74 -1.05 -10.98 7.89
N THR A 75 -1.85 -11.85 7.27
CA THR A 75 -2.66 -11.49 6.10
C THR A 75 -4.13 -11.85 6.29
N VAL A 76 -5.01 -11.01 5.75
CA VAL A 76 -6.43 -11.26 5.65
C VAL A 76 -6.74 -12.02 4.35
N GLY A 77 -7.61 -13.01 4.44
CA GLY A 77 -8.04 -13.84 3.32
C GLY A 77 -8.68 -13.05 2.18
N ARG A 78 -8.40 -13.50 0.96
CA ARG A 78 -8.90 -12.89 -0.30
C ARG A 78 -9.43 -13.92 -1.30
N GLY A 79 -9.69 -15.14 -0.84
CA GLY A 79 -10.24 -16.21 -1.67
C GLY A 79 -11.65 -15.91 -2.18
N VAL A 80 -12.07 -16.63 -3.22
CA VAL A 80 -13.45 -16.56 -3.75
C VAL A 80 -14.42 -17.06 -2.69
N GLY A 81 -15.45 -16.27 -2.39
CA GLY A 81 -16.43 -16.58 -1.34
C GLY A 81 -15.91 -16.39 0.09
N GLU A 82 -14.69 -15.90 0.28
CA GLU A 82 -14.22 -15.49 1.60
C GLU A 82 -14.80 -14.11 1.94
N ASN A 83 -15.14 -13.95 3.21
CA ASN A 83 -15.55 -12.68 3.79
C ASN A 83 -14.40 -11.67 3.74
N ARG A 84 -14.72 -10.39 3.56
CA ARG A 84 -13.74 -9.29 3.49
C ARG A 84 -13.82 -8.43 4.75
N ALA A 85 -12.71 -7.81 5.13
CA ALA A 85 -12.72 -6.76 6.13
C ALA A 85 -13.33 -5.49 5.53
N ILE A 86 -14.24 -4.85 6.27
CA ILE A 86 -14.78 -3.50 5.95
C ILE A 86 -14.18 -2.41 6.85
N ASN A 87 -13.59 -2.79 7.96
CA ASN A 87 -12.79 -1.92 8.84
C ASN A 87 -11.61 -2.72 9.38
N ALA A 88 -10.46 -2.06 9.49
CA ALA A 88 -9.29 -2.58 10.16
C ALA A 88 -8.66 -1.52 11.08
N GLU A 89 -8.58 -1.85 12.37
CA GLU A 89 -7.85 -1.09 13.39
C GLU A 89 -6.55 -1.85 13.70
N VAL A 90 -5.41 -1.28 13.32
CA VAL A 90 -4.08 -1.78 13.70
C VAL A 90 -3.62 -1.03 14.95
N VAL A 91 -3.75 -1.70 16.10
CA VAL A 91 -3.41 -1.14 17.41
C VAL A 91 -1.89 -1.13 17.63
N TYR A 92 -1.21 -2.20 17.22
CA TYR A 92 0.23 -2.40 17.39
C TYR A 92 0.72 -3.47 16.42
N CYS A 93 1.94 -3.32 15.90
CA CYS A 93 2.52 -4.28 14.95
C CYS A 93 3.39 -5.38 15.59
N GLY A 94 3.69 -5.32 16.89
CA GLY A 94 4.53 -6.37 17.49
C GLY A 94 5.93 -6.38 16.90
N SER A 95 6.39 -7.59 16.60
CA SER A 95 7.65 -7.86 15.91
C SER A 95 7.45 -8.03 14.41
N MET A 96 6.27 -7.69 13.87
CA MET A 96 6.03 -7.73 12.44
C MET A 96 6.94 -6.74 11.72
N THR A 97 7.48 -7.19 10.60
CA THR A 97 8.33 -6.38 9.71
C THR A 97 7.72 -6.20 8.33
N SER A 98 6.60 -6.87 8.05
CA SER A 98 5.97 -6.85 6.74
C SER A 98 4.46 -6.78 6.83
N PHE A 99 3.88 -5.89 6.02
CA PHE A 99 2.47 -5.81 5.69
C PHE A 99 2.17 -6.34 4.30
N GLU A 100 3.10 -7.10 3.71
CA GLU A 100 2.93 -7.59 2.35
C GLU A 100 1.62 -8.39 2.22
N ASP A 101 0.75 -8.00 1.28
CA ASP A 101 -0.58 -8.58 1.07
C ASP A 101 -1.55 -8.50 2.27
N SER A 102 -1.23 -7.77 3.36
CA SER A 102 -1.97 -7.84 4.63
C SER A 102 -3.46 -7.48 4.50
N PHE A 103 -3.77 -6.44 3.74
CA PHE A 103 -5.13 -5.95 3.50
C PHE A 103 -5.49 -5.92 2.01
N ARG A 104 -4.78 -6.69 1.18
CA ARG A 104 -5.06 -6.77 -0.25
C ARG A 104 -6.48 -7.28 -0.53
N ASP A 105 -7.14 -6.70 -1.54
CA ASP A 105 -8.46 -7.10 -2.04
C ASP A 105 -9.59 -7.05 -0.98
N GLN A 106 -9.40 -6.25 0.09
CA GLN A 106 -10.42 -6.02 1.12
C GLN A 106 -11.35 -4.86 0.75
N GLU A 107 -12.51 -4.79 1.41
CA GLU A 107 -13.55 -3.78 1.16
C GLU A 107 -13.52 -2.69 2.23
N LEU A 108 -12.32 -2.26 2.63
CA LEU A 108 -12.12 -1.32 3.72
C LEU A 108 -12.80 0.01 3.41
N THR A 109 -13.75 0.39 4.25
CA THR A 109 -14.37 1.74 4.28
C THR A 109 -13.70 2.64 5.31
N SER A 110 -12.94 2.05 6.23
CA SER A 110 -12.20 2.75 7.26
C SER A 110 -10.97 1.95 7.69
N PHE A 111 -9.88 2.67 7.98
CA PHE A 111 -8.62 2.11 8.41
C PHE A 111 -7.98 3.05 9.44
N SER A 112 -7.47 2.50 10.55
CA SER A 112 -6.75 3.27 11.56
C SER A 112 -5.53 2.52 12.05
N ILE A 113 -4.47 3.25 12.36
CA ILE A 113 -3.18 2.67 12.76
C ILE A 113 -2.49 3.55 13.79
N ASN A 114 -1.88 2.92 14.80
CA ASN A 114 -1.17 3.64 15.87
C ASN A 114 0.36 3.56 15.75
N ASP A 115 0.90 2.41 15.35
CA ASP A 115 2.34 2.18 15.30
C ASP A 115 2.68 1.16 14.20
N THR A 116 3.42 1.62 13.20
CA THR A 116 3.98 0.83 12.09
C THR A 116 5.48 1.02 11.93
N SER A 117 6.16 1.56 12.95
CA SER A 117 7.58 1.94 12.83
C SER A 117 8.50 0.74 12.53
N GLY A 118 8.06 -0.47 12.85
CA GLY A 118 8.77 -1.73 12.55
C GLY A 118 8.53 -2.31 11.16
N ILE A 119 7.56 -1.79 10.40
CA ILE A 119 7.19 -2.34 9.09
C ILE A 119 8.10 -1.78 8.01
N THR A 120 8.86 -2.68 7.38
CA THR A 120 9.80 -2.34 6.31
C THR A 120 9.27 -2.69 4.92
N ASN A 121 8.39 -3.69 4.82
CA ASN A 121 7.80 -4.13 3.55
C ASN A 121 6.30 -3.82 3.50
N TRP A 122 5.89 -2.99 2.55
CA TRP A 122 4.50 -2.59 2.30
C TRP A 122 3.95 -3.11 0.96
N ASP A 123 4.67 -4.02 0.30
CA ASP A 123 4.32 -4.47 -1.03
C ASP A 123 2.91 -5.05 -1.07
N TYR A 124 2.06 -4.57 -1.97
CA TYR A 124 0.65 -4.98 -2.08
C TYR A 124 -0.20 -4.81 -0.82
N ALA A 125 0.27 -4.12 0.24
CA ALA A 125 -0.40 -4.07 1.54
C ALA A 125 -1.88 -3.67 1.46
N PHE A 126 -2.20 -2.72 0.58
CA PHE A 126 -3.54 -2.21 0.30
C PHE A 126 -3.86 -2.26 -1.20
N GLU A 127 -3.30 -3.21 -1.97
CA GLU A 127 -3.69 -3.32 -3.38
C GLU A 127 -5.19 -3.63 -3.48
N ASN A 128 -5.88 -2.91 -4.37
CA ASN A 128 -7.28 -3.09 -4.73
C ASN A 128 -8.28 -2.82 -3.59
N ILE A 129 -8.02 -1.78 -2.79
CA ILE A 129 -9.00 -1.22 -1.84
C ILE A 129 -9.87 -0.17 -2.54
N THR A 130 -11.06 -0.57 -3.02
CA THR A 130 -11.90 0.30 -3.85
C THR A 130 -12.89 1.18 -3.10
N GLU A 131 -13.04 0.98 -1.79
CA GLU A 131 -14.05 1.68 -0.96
C GLU A 131 -13.45 2.76 -0.04
N LEU A 132 -12.15 2.70 0.25
CA LEU A 132 -11.49 3.63 1.16
C LEU A 132 -11.24 4.96 0.44
N THR A 133 -11.68 6.06 1.04
CA THR A 133 -11.57 7.41 0.45
C THR A 133 -10.34 8.19 0.91
N SER A 134 -9.74 7.81 2.04
CA SER A 134 -8.53 8.44 2.57
C SER A 134 -7.78 7.49 3.51
N PHE A 135 -6.45 7.63 3.55
CA PHE A 135 -5.61 7.00 4.56
C PHE A 135 -5.38 7.93 5.76
N PRO A 136 -5.12 7.38 6.96
CA PRO A 136 -4.86 8.18 8.16
C PRO A 136 -3.60 9.04 7.99
N SER A 137 -3.65 10.29 8.44
CA SER A 137 -2.54 11.24 8.33
C SER A 137 -1.36 10.93 9.27
N ASN A 138 -1.56 10.04 10.26
CA ASN A 138 -0.54 9.59 11.20
C ASN A 138 0.08 8.24 10.80
N LEU A 139 -0.03 7.84 9.54
CA LEU A 139 0.59 6.64 9.01
C LEU A 139 2.12 6.75 9.09
N ASP A 140 2.72 6.00 10.00
CA ASP A 140 4.19 5.94 10.14
C ASP A 140 4.77 4.94 9.14
N THR A 141 5.39 5.46 8.09
CA THR A 141 6.05 4.65 7.06
C THR A 141 7.58 4.76 7.12
N SER A 142 8.16 5.37 8.16
CA SER A 142 9.59 5.71 8.18
C SER A 142 10.51 4.49 8.13
N GLY A 143 10.02 3.32 8.55
CA GLY A 143 10.73 2.04 8.42
C GLY A 143 10.69 1.43 7.01
N GLY A 144 9.81 1.93 6.13
CA GLY A 144 9.51 1.36 4.83
C GLY A 144 10.66 1.47 3.83
N THR A 145 11.03 0.32 3.25
CA THR A 145 12.06 0.22 2.20
C THR A 145 11.49 -0.22 0.85
N SER A 146 10.26 -0.76 0.84
CA SER A 146 9.56 -1.22 -0.37
C SER A 146 8.07 -0.93 -0.28
N PHE A 147 7.51 -0.38 -1.37
CA PHE A 147 6.10 0.01 -1.52
C PHE A 147 5.53 -0.44 -2.87
N ASP A 148 6.09 -1.49 -3.46
CA ASP A 148 5.69 -1.96 -4.77
C ASP A 148 4.21 -2.37 -4.74
N TYR A 149 3.39 -1.75 -5.59
CA TYR A 149 1.93 -1.92 -5.62
C TYR A 149 1.18 -1.65 -4.30
N ALA A 150 1.82 -1.04 -3.29
CA ALA A 150 1.28 -0.92 -1.93
C ALA A 150 -0.15 -0.32 -1.89
N PHE A 151 -0.44 0.64 -2.77
CA PHE A 151 -1.72 1.33 -2.88
C PHE A 151 -2.32 1.23 -4.28
N ALA A 152 -1.85 0.29 -5.11
CA ALA A 152 -2.36 0.14 -6.46
C ALA A 152 -3.87 -0.18 -6.46
N ARG A 153 -4.60 0.34 -7.44
CA ARG A 153 -6.05 0.13 -7.66
C ARG A 153 -6.92 0.63 -6.49
N CYS A 154 -6.42 1.55 -5.68
CA CYS A 154 -7.25 2.23 -4.69
C CYS A 154 -8.08 3.33 -5.36
N THR A 155 -9.13 2.93 -6.08
CA THR A 155 -9.84 3.81 -7.01
C THR A 155 -10.70 4.88 -6.35
N ALA A 156 -11.05 4.76 -5.06
CA ALA A 156 -11.88 5.73 -4.34
C ALA A 156 -11.08 6.80 -3.58
N ILE A 157 -9.74 6.67 -3.50
CA ILE A 157 -8.92 7.63 -2.76
C ILE A 157 -8.88 8.95 -3.53
N THR A 158 -9.32 10.03 -2.87
CA THR A 158 -9.31 11.38 -3.45
C THR A 158 -8.10 12.20 -3.03
N ASP A 159 -7.56 11.90 -1.84
CA ASP A 159 -6.42 12.56 -1.23
C ASP A 159 -5.51 11.52 -0.57
N PHE A 160 -4.21 11.74 -0.62
CA PHE A 160 -3.21 10.85 -0.02
C PHE A 160 -2.37 11.63 1.00
N PRO A 161 -2.14 11.09 2.22
CA PRO A 161 -1.32 11.76 3.22
C PRO A 161 0.15 11.81 2.77
N ALA A 162 0.88 12.83 3.20
CA ALA A 162 2.34 12.79 3.08
C ALA A 162 2.87 11.65 3.95
N ILE A 163 3.69 10.78 3.35
CA ILE A 163 4.29 9.62 4.00
C ILE A 163 5.82 9.74 3.94
N ASP A 164 6.51 9.17 4.92
CA ASP A 164 7.97 9.06 4.91
C ASP A 164 8.39 7.84 4.10
N ILE A 165 8.99 8.08 2.93
CA ILE A 165 9.57 7.04 2.07
C ILE A 165 11.06 7.30 1.83
N SER A 166 11.72 8.06 2.72
CA SER A 166 13.12 8.48 2.56
C SER A 166 14.12 7.32 2.46
N SER A 167 13.74 6.13 2.95
CA SER A 167 14.53 4.90 2.86
C SER A 167 14.12 3.96 1.71
N THR A 168 13.18 4.37 0.87
CA THR A 168 12.64 3.55 -0.22
C THR A 168 13.41 3.78 -1.52
N THR A 169 13.78 2.69 -2.21
CA THR A 169 14.50 2.76 -3.49
C THR A 169 13.62 2.48 -4.71
N THR A 170 12.41 1.93 -4.51
CA THR A 170 11.45 1.55 -5.56
C THR A 170 10.03 1.97 -5.20
N LEU A 171 9.31 2.53 -6.18
CA LEU A 171 7.89 2.90 -6.10
C LEU A 171 7.10 2.23 -7.23
N LYS A 172 7.50 1.02 -7.63
CA LYS A 172 6.93 0.37 -8.80
C LYS A 172 5.43 0.14 -8.62
N ASN A 173 4.65 0.79 -9.48
CA ASN A 173 3.18 0.78 -9.46
C ASN A 173 2.54 1.17 -8.11
N ALA A 174 3.25 1.87 -7.23
CA ALA A 174 2.82 2.11 -5.85
C ALA A 174 1.41 2.72 -5.73
N TRP A 175 1.02 3.63 -6.63
CA TRP A 175 -0.31 4.24 -6.72
C TRP A 175 -0.99 4.00 -8.07
N ARG A 176 -0.60 2.95 -8.80
CA ARG A 176 -1.18 2.69 -10.12
C ARG A 176 -2.69 2.52 -10.04
N ASN A 177 -3.44 3.19 -10.91
CA ASN A 177 -4.90 3.15 -10.99
C ASN A 177 -5.60 3.65 -9.73
N CYS A 178 -5.03 4.66 -9.08
CA CYS A 178 -5.73 5.53 -8.12
C CYS A 178 -6.49 6.62 -8.90
N SER A 179 -7.52 6.22 -9.63
CA SER A 179 -8.19 7.06 -10.64
C SER A 179 -8.95 8.27 -10.05
N SER A 180 -9.32 8.25 -8.78
CA SER A 180 -9.92 9.41 -8.09
C SER A 180 -8.90 10.35 -7.46
N LEU A 181 -7.61 10.01 -7.47
CA LEU A 181 -6.55 10.82 -6.86
C LEU A 181 -6.20 11.99 -7.79
N THR A 182 -6.68 13.19 -7.44
CA THR A 182 -6.59 14.38 -8.30
C THR A 182 -5.36 15.25 -8.02
N SER A 183 -4.75 15.08 -6.85
CA SER A 183 -3.51 15.72 -6.43
C SER A 183 -2.64 14.73 -5.65
N PHE A 184 -1.35 15.00 -5.55
CA PHE A 184 -0.41 14.15 -4.82
C PHE A 184 0.41 14.98 -3.85
N PRO A 185 0.66 14.51 -2.61
CA PRO A 185 1.43 15.27 -1.63
C PRO A 185 2.92 15.36 -2.03
N LEU A 186 3.59 16.39 -1.52
CA LEU A 186 5.05 16.46 -1.55
C LEU A 186 5.61 15.42 -0.57
N ILE A 187 6.44 14.51 -1.08
CA ILE A 187 7.14 13.49 -0.30
C ILE A 187 8.61 13.44 -0.72
N ASP A 188 9.49 12.93 0.17
CA ASP A 188 10.92 12.81 -0.12
C ASP A 188 11.19 11.56 -0.98
N THR A 189 11.50 11.75 -2.26
CA THR A 189 11.84 10.69 -3.20
C THR A 189 13.34 10.65 -3.55
N SER A 190 14.19 11.35 -2.79
CA SER A 190 15.62 11.51 -3.12
C SER A 190 16.42 10.21 -3.17
N ALA A 191 15.95 9.14 -2.51
CA ALA A 191 16.54 7.80 -2.55
C ALA A 191 15.94 6.87 -3.64
N VAL A 192 14.84 7.27 -4.28
CA VAL A 192 14.09 6.41 -5.20
C VAL A 192 14.78 6.37 -6.56
N THR A 193 15.01 5.15 -7.05
CA THR A 193 15.68 4.90 -8.33
C THR A 193 14.74 4.33 -9.40
N ASP A 194 13.65 3.65 -9.01
CA ASP A 194 12.63 3.10 -9.90
C ASP A 194 11.24 3.66 -9.57
N PHE A 195 10.68 4.41 -10.53
CA PHE A 195 9.35 5.01 -10.49
C PHE A 195 8.37 4.33 -11.47
N SER A 196 8.71 3.14 -11.98
CA SER A 196 7.96 2.51 -13.05
C SER A 196 6.48 2.30 -12.71
N GLY A 197 5.61 2.91 -13.51
CA GLY A 197 4.16 2.86 -13.31
C GLY A 197 3.64 3.49 -12.03
N ALA A 198 4.46 4.20 -11.24
CA ALA A 198 4.13 4.65 -9.89
C ALA A 198 2.78 5.38 -9.78
N TRP A 199 2.44 6.20 -10.79
CA TRP A 199 1.18 6.93 -10.90
C TRP A 199 0.42 6.64 -12.20
N SER A 200 0.69 5.50 -12.86
CA SER A 200 -0.05 5.12 -14.07
C SER A 200 -1.55 5.06 -13.79
N ASP A 201 -2.38 5.56 -14.71
CA ASP A 201 -3.85 5.54 -14.64
C ASP A 201 -4.44 6.34 -13.45
N CYS A 202 -3.73 7.33 -12.93
CA CYS A 202 -4.25 8.23 -11.88
C CYS A 202 -5.06 9.40 -12.45
N GLY A 203 -5.97 9.94 -11.64
CA GLY A 203 -6.79 11.12 -11.98
C GLY A 203 -6.09 12.48 -11.80
N LEU A 204 -4.77 12.49 -11.73
CA LEU A 204 -3.98 13.66 -11.36
C LEU A 204 -4.23 14.84 -12.31
N THR A 205 -4.48 16.01 -11.74
CA THR A 205 -4.69 17.27 -12.49
C THR A 205 -3.44 18.15 -12.53
N SER A 206 -2.59 17.99 -11.52
CA SER A 206 -1.27 18.60 -11.35
C SER A 206 -0.37 17.60 -10.60
N PHE A 207 0.94 17.87 -10.56
CA PHE A 207 1.91 17.02 -9.89
C PHE A 207 2.90 17.86 -9.05
N PRO A 208 3.31 17.41 -7.85
CA PRO A 208 4.26 18.12 -7.00
C PRO A 208 5.69 18.07 -7.54
N LEU A 209 6.50 19.06 -7.17
CA LEU A 209 7.94 19.10 -7.48
C LEU A 209 8.70 18.13 -6.54
N LEU A 210 8.74 16.85 -6.92
CA LEU A 210 9.47 15.80 -6.21
C LEU A 210 10.99 15.83 -6.53
N ASP A 211 11.80 15.23 -5.67
CA ASP A 211 13.22 14.98 -5.98
C ASP A 211 13.34 13.69 -6.81
N THR A 212 13.62 13.84 -8.11
CA THR A 212 13.79 12.71 -9.03
C THR A 212 15.24 12.51 -9.47
N GLY A 213 16.20 13.21 -8.84
CA GLY A 213 17.59 13.26 -9.30
C GLY A 213 18.33 11.92 -9.24
N ALA A 214 17.91 11.01 -8.35
CA ALA A 214 18.41 9.64 -8.27
C ALA A 214 17.67 8.65 -9.21
N GLY A 215 16.54 9.06 -9.79
CA GLY A 215 15.68 8.22 -10.60
C GLY A 215 16.34 7.80 -11.92
N THR A 216 16.27 6.50 -12.22
CA THR A 216 16.82 5.93 -13.47
C THR A 216 15.74 5.33 -14.37
N ASN A 217 14.62 4.87 -13.79
CA ASN A 217 13.52 4.26 -14.51
C ASN A 217 12.18 4.97 -14.22
N PHE A 218 11.59 5.56 -15.25
CA PHE A 218 10.29 6.25 -15.23
C PHE A 218 9.30 5.61 -16.21
N SER A 219 9.54 4.35 -16.61
CA SER A 219 8.68 3.63 -17.56
C SER A 219 7.22 3.67 -17.11
N GLY A 220 6.36 4.28 -17.92
CA GLY A 220 4.92 4.43 -17.64
C GLY A 220 4.57 5.19 -16.36
N ALA A 221 5.49 5.93 -15.74
CA ALA A 221 5.30 6.52 -14.41
C ALA A 221 4.03 7.37 -14.27
N TRP A 222 3.63 8.09 -15.33
CA TRP A 222 2.40 8.90 -15.40
C TRP A 222 1.52 8.50 -16.58
N ARG A 223 1.67 7.27 -17.10
CA ARG A 223 0.87 6.80 -18.24
C ARG A 223 -0.63 6.97 -17.95
N ASN A 224 -1.39 7.44 -18.94
CA ASN A 224 -2.84 7.60 -18.87
C ASN A 224 -3.32 8.48 -17.68
N CYS A 225 -2.49 9.44 -17.25
CA CYS A 225 -2.94 10.55 -16.42
C CYS A 225 -3.64 11.60 -17.30
N ALA A 226 -4.77 11.24 -17.90
CA ALA A 226 -5.42 12.02 -18.96
C ALA A 226 -5.84 13.44 -18.52
N SER A 227 -6.09 13.64 -17.22
CA SER A 227 -6.46 14.94 -16.64
C SER A 227 -5.26 15.84 -16.29
N LEU A 228 -4.03 15.35 -16.45
CA LEU A 228 -2.81 16.05 -16.03
C LEU A 228 -2.53 17.22 -16.97
N SER A 229 -2.84 18.43 -16.52
CA SER A 229 -2.79 19.65 -17.33
C SER A 229 -1.49 20.44 -17.17
N SER A 230 -0.78 20.21 -16.08
CA SER A 230 0.49 20.85 -15.76
C SER A 230 1.45 19.83 -15.17
N PHE A 231 2.73 19.99 -15.48
CA PHE A 231 3.79 19.14 -14.97
C PHE A 231 4.94 20.02 -14.46
N PRO A 232 5.51 19.72 -13.27
CA PRO A 232 6.59 20.50 -12.71
C PRO A 232 7.92 20.21 -13.41
N ALA A 233 8.85 21.16 -13.31
CA ALA A 233 10.21 21.02 -13.82
C ALA A 233 11.04 20.08 -12.91
N LEU A 234 10.82 18.77 -13.04
CA LEU A 234 11.56 17.73 -12.32
C LEU A 234 12.95 17.51 -12.92
N ASP A 235 13.94 17.16 -12.11
CA ASP A 235 15.28 16.81 -12.60
C ASP A 235 15.33 15.34 -13.05
N PHE A 236 15.43 15.12 -14.36
CA PHE A 236 15.57 13.81 -15.00
C PHE A 236 16.99 13.55 -15.53
N SER A 237 17.99 14.33 -15.10
CA SER A 237 19.35 14.27 -15.64
C SER A 237 19.99 12.89 -15.53
N SER A 238 19.67 12.12 -14.49
CA SER A 238 20.08 10.72 -14.28
C SER A 238 19.15 9.68 -14.93
N GLY A 239 17.97 10.10 -15.41
CA GLY A 239 16.95 9.21 -15.94
C GLY A 239 17.36 8.55 -17.25
N GLN A 240 17.13 7.23 -17.35
CA GLN A 240 17.53 6.42 -18.50
C GLN A 240 16.34 5.91 -19.30
N ILE A 241 15.27 5.49 -18.63
CA ILE A 241 14.12 4.81 -19.24
C ILE A 241 12.84 5.63 -19.02
N PHE A 242 12.23 6.07 -20.10
CA PHE A 242 10.98 6.84 -20.13
C PHE A 242 9.92 6.22 -21.06
N SER A 243 10.04 4.93 -21.36
CA SER A 243 9.07 4.22 -22.19
C SER A 243 7.65 4.50 -21.70
N PHE A 244 6.84 5.13 -22.55
CA PHE A 244 5.45 5.47 -22.25
C PHE A 244 5.20 6.33 -21.00
N ALA A 245 6.21 7.05 -20.48
CA ALA A 245 6.15 7.77 -19.21
C ALA A 245 4.94 8.72 -19.08
N TRP A 246 4.59 9.42 -20.16
CA TRP A 246 3.42 10.31 -20.28
C TRP A 246 2.51 9.90 -21.46
N LYS A 247 2.52 8.62 -21.84
CA LYS A 247 1.60 8.12 -22.88
C LYS A 247 0.16 8.38 -22.45
N GLU A 248 -0.71 8.79 -23.37
CA GLU A 248 -2.15 9.04 -23.09
C GLU A 248 -2.41 10.17 -22.07
N CYS A 249 -1.42 11.03 -21.78
CA CYS A 249 -1.62 12.26 -20.99
C CYS A 249 -2.26 13.36 -21.86
N ALA A 250 -3.52 13.18 -22.24
CA ALA A 250 -4.22 14.05 -23.18
C ALA A 250 -4.37 15.52 -22.69
N GLY A 251 -4.45 15.75 -21.38
CA GLY A 251 -4.50 17.08 -20.78
C GLY A 251 -3.18 17.85 -20.84
N LEU A 252 -2.06 17.18 -21.08
CA LEU A 252 -0.72 17.76 -20.98
C LEU A 252 -0.38 18.51 -22.27
N THR A 253 -0.76 19.78 -22.36
CA THR A 253 -0.56 20.61 -23.56
C THR A 253 0.75 21.40 -23.58
N SER A 254 1.50 21.37 -22.48
CA SER A 254 2.85 21.94 -22.39
C SER A 254 3.71 21.11 -21.45
N PHE A 255 5.02 21.13 -21.65
CA PHE A 255 5.98 20.40 -20.82
C PHE A 255 7.18 21.28 -20.50
N PRO A 256 7.71 21.29 -19.25
CA PRO A 256 8.84 22.13 -18.91
C PRO A 256 10.10 21.76 -19.68
N SER A 257 10.77 22.74 -20.29
CA SER A 257 12.00 22.53 -21.07
C SER A 257 13.21 22.20 -20.19
N SER A 258 13.14 22.48 -18.89
CA SER A 258 14.24 22.33 -17.94
C SER A 258 14.31 20.94 -17.29
N CYS A 259 13.46 19.98 -17.66
CA CYS A 259 13.46 18.68 -16.98
C CYS A 259 14.72 17.84 -17.23
N GLY A 260 15.51 18.14 -18.27
CA GLY A 260 16.82 17.54 -18.52
C GLY A 260 16.81 16.03 -18.80
N PHE A 261 16.81 15.61 -20.06
CA PHE A 261 16.84 14.18 -20.46
C PHE A 261 18.24 13.68 -20.85
N THR A 262 19.28 14.16 -20.18
CA THR A 262 20.68 14.00 -20.62
C THR A 262 21.19 12.55 -20.62
N SER A 263 20.69 11.70 -19.74
CA SER A 263 21.06 10.28 -19.66
C SER A 263 20.03 9.34 -20.31
N ALA A 264 19.00 9.87 -20.97
CA ALA A 264 17.92 9.07 -21.52
C ALA A 264 18.42 8.15 -22.64
N THR A 265 18.24 6.84 -22.47
CA THR A 265 18.54 5.82 -23.48
C THR A 265 17.28 5.31 -24.16
N THR A 266 16.12 5.40 -23.50
CA THR A 266 14.84 4.93 -24.02
C THR A 266 13.74 5.97 -23.80
N MET A 267 13.21 6.53 -24.89
CA MET A 267 12.07 7.49 -24.88
C MET A 267 10.86 6.95 -25.66
N GLY A 268 10.83 5.66 -25.96
CA GLY A 268 9.83 5.04 -26.84
C GLY A 268 8.40 5.32 -26.38
N GLY A 269 7.64 6.07 -27.19
CA GLY A 269 6.26 6.45 -26.87
C GLY A 269 6.10 7.29 -25.60
N ALA A 270 7.17 7.92 -25.09
CA ALA A 270 7.12 8.68 -23.84
C ALA A 270 5.98 9.72 -23.80
N PHE A 271 5.71 10.37 -24.93
CA PHE A 271 4.64 11.37 -25.08
C PHE A 271 3.56 10.96 -26.10
N SER A 272 3.51 9.68 -26.52
CA SER A 272 2.52 9.25 -27.52
C SER A 272 1.10 9.45 -26.98
N GLU A 273 0.20 9.99 -27.81
CA GLU A 273 -1.19 10.26 -27.41
C GLU A 273 -1.31 11.27 -26.24
N SER A 274 -0.28 12.11 -26.03
CA SER A 274 -0.36 13.28 -25.14
C SER A 274 -0.98 14.49 -25.83
N GLY A 275 -1.31 15.52 -25.06
CA GLY A 275 -1.80 16.81 -25.57
C GLY A 275 -0.72 17.73 -26.16
N LEU A 276 0.55 17.31 -26.17
CA LEU A 276 1.64 18.10 -26.71
C LEU A 276 1.54 18.18 -28.24
N ALA A 277 1.80 19.37 -28.79
CA ALA A 277 1.88 19.52 -30.25
C ALA A 277 3.02 18.63 -30.80
N SER A 278 2.71 17.88 -31.86
CA SER A 278 3.64 16.98 -32.55
C SER A 278 4.77 17.69 -33.26
#